data_AF-A0A0A1UGC5-F1
#
_entry.id   AF-A0A0A1UGC5-F1
#
_cell.length_a   1.000
_cell.length_b   1.000
_cell.length_c   1.000
_cell.angle_alpha   90.00
_cell.angle_beta   90.00
_cell.angle_gamma   90.00
#
_symmetry.space_group_name_H-M   'P 1'
#
loop_
_entity.id
_entity.type
_entity.pdbx_description
1 polymer ?
#
loop_
_entity_poly.entity_id
_entity_poly.type
_entity_poly.pdbx_seq_one_letter_code
_entity_poly.pdbx_strand_id
1 'polypeptide(L)'
;MIIDFDLTRNDFELFKEFEIKYNKKYSPPSQRLARLSIFKSSLKDIRRRNSKRKTPSDAIFGIKRFSDLTPLEMGLNPQKYMKTQIKDSTSISGKLPILPTGDVIPDHLSYCGPYVQKNTDHPKRDLCGTPLDQKGCGCCYAAAIANHGQILYANMTYYKNNKDETKIEKLLFTPQRFIDTKHPIPGSHNNNRCCGGNSGIAIEGL
;
A
#
# COMPACT_ATOMS: atom_id res chain seq x y z
N MET A 1 6.58 -18.32 -4.20
CA MET A 1 6.00 -17.10 -4.81
C MET A 1 5.25 -17.55 -6.04
N ILE A 2 3.94 -17.33 -6.12
CA ILE A 2 3.14 -17.76 -7.27
C ILE A 2 3.44 -16.78 -8.42
N ILE A 3 4.10 -17.27 -9.47
CA ILE A 3 4.30 -16.51 -10.70
C ILE A 3 2.94 -16.49 -11.40
N ASP A 4 2.27 -15.34 -11.31
CA ASP A 4 0.85 -15.20 -11.66
C ASP A 4 0.62 -15.07 -13.18
N PHE A 5 1.70 -14.88 -13.95
CA PHE A 5 1.73 -14.75 -15.42
C PHE A 5 3.11 -15.20 -15.94
N ASP A 6 3.13 -15.97 -17.03
CA ASP A 6 4.37 -16.36 -17.72
C ASP A 6 4.84 -15.24 -18.66
N LEU A 7 5.80 -14.44 -18.19
CA LEU A 7 6.32 -13.29 -18.92
C LEU A 7 7.08 -13.62 -20.21
N THR A 8 7.35 -14.90 -20.50
CA THR A 8 7.99 -15.35 -21.74
C THR A 8 7.03 -15.38 -22.93
N ARG A 9 5.72 -15.40 -22.67
CA ARG A 9 4.66 -15.45 -23.69
C ARG A 9 4.51 -14.12 -24.43
N ASN A 10 3.82 -14.16 -25.57
CA ASN A 10 3.60 -12.97 -26.37
C ASN A 10 2.66 -11.96 -25.68
N ASP A 11 2.85 -10.68 -26.01
CA ASP A 11 2.15 -9.59 -25.31
C ASP A 11 0.62 -9.64 -25.49
N PHE A 12 0.12 -10.17 -26.61
CA PHE A 12 -1.31 -10.24 -26.88
C PHE A 12 -2.00 -11.32 -26.06
N GLU A 13 -1.36 -12.48 -25.89
CA GLU A 13 -1.83 -13.53 -25.00
C GLU A 13 -1.85 -13.07 -23.55
N LEU A 14 -0.76 -12.45 -23.10
CA LEU A 14 -0.69 -11.88 -21.76
C LEU A 14 -1.74 -10.80 -21.53
N PHE A 15 -2.07 -9.99 -22.55
CA PHE A 15 -3.12 -9.00 -22.45
C PHE A 15 -4.52 -9.64 -22.34
N LYS A 16 -4.81 -10.69 -23.11
CA LYS A 16 -6.08 -11.43 -22.98
C LYS A 16 -6.23 -12.06 -21.60
N GLU A 17 -5.17 -12.66 -21.08
CA GLU A 17 -5.17 -13.23 -19.73
C GLU A 17 -5.33 -12.16 -18.66
N PHE A 18 -4.68 -11.01 -18.85
CA PHE A 18 -4.82 -9.84 -18.00
C PHE A 18 -6.27 -9.34 -17.99
N GLU A 19 -6.93 -9.28 -19.15
CA GLU A 19 -8.33 -8.88 -19.29
C GLU A 19 -9.25 -9.81 -18.48
N ILE A 20 -9.05 -11.12 -18.59
CA ILE A 20 -9.82 -12.13 -17.86
C ILE A 20 -9.55 -12.04 -16.35
N LYS A 21 -8.28 -12.07 -15.94
CA LYS A 21 -7.87 -12.12 -14.54
C LYS A 21 -8.36 -10.92 -13.74
N TYR A 22 -8.32 -9.73 -14.32
CA TYR A 22 -8.73 -8.50 -13.66
C TYR A 22 -10.12 -8.00 -14.09
N ASN A 23 -10.90 -8.85 -14.77
CA ASN A 23 -12.25 -8.54 -15.26
C ASN A 23 -12.32 -7.18 -15.97
N LYS A 24 -11.36 -6.94 -16.87
CA LYS A 24 -11.28 -5.69 -17.63
C LYS A 24 -12.27 -5.75 -18.78
N LYS A 25 -13.03 -4.66 -18.94
CA LYS A 25 -13.95 -4.46 -20.05
C LYS A 25 -13.66 -3.12 -20.67
N TYR A 26 -13.39 -3.11 -21.97
CA TYR A 26 -13.05 -1.90 -22.71
C TYR A 26 -14.06 -1.68 -23.83
N SER A 27 -14.64 -0.50 -23.86
CA SER A 27 -15.55 -0.05 -24.90
C SER A 27 -15.39 1.46 -25.06
N PRO A 28 -15.20 1.99 -26.29
CA PRO A 28 -15.21 1.31 -27.61
C PRO A 28 -13.89 0.55 -27.94
N PRO A 29 -13.79 -0.18 -29.09
CA PRO A 29 -12.57 -0.90 -29.49
C PRO A 29 -11.29 -0.05 -29.51
N SER A 30 -11.39 1.25 -29.79
CA SER A 30 -10.26 2.18 -29.70
C SER A 30 -9.69 2.28 -28.28
N GLN A 31 -10.54 2.19 -27.24
CA GLN A 31 -10.08 2.14 -25.85
C GLN A 31 -9.26 0.87 -25.58
N ARG A 32 -9.70 -0.28 -26.11
CA ARG A 32 -8.97 -1.55 -25.96
C ARG A 32 -7.58 -1.47 -26.60
N LEU A 33 -7.47 -0.86 -27.77
CA LEU A 33 -6.18 -0.66 -28.46
C LEU A 33 -5.25 0.28 -27.66
N ALA A 34 -5.79 1.36 -27.10
CA ALA A 34 -5.02 2.26 -26.24
C ALA A 34 -4.50 1.52 -24.97
N ARG A 35 -5.35 0.72 -24.33
CA ARG A 35 -5.00 -0.08 -23.14
C ARG A 35 -3.95 -1.13 -23.44
N LEU A 36 -4.04 -1.80 -24.59
CA LEU A 36 -3.02 -2.72 -25.07
C LEU A 36 -1.66 -2.01 -25.25
N SER A 37 -1.64 -0.81 -25.82
CA SER A 37 -0.41 -0.03 -26.01
C SER A 37 0.26 0.27 -24.66
N ILE A 38 -0.51 0.75 -23.68
CA ILE A 38 -0.01 1.01 -22.32
C ILE A 38 0.50 -0.28 -21.67
N PHE A 39 -0.26 -1.37 -21.78
CA PHE A 39 0.10 -2.67 -21.25
C PHE A 39 1.42 -3.20 -21.82
N LYS A 40 1.65 -3.08 -23.14
CA LYS A 40 2.92 -3.45 -23.78
C LYS A 40 4.10 -2.64 -23.23
N SER A 41 3.90 -1.34 -23.00
CA SER A 41 4.91 -0.49 -22.37
C SER A 41 5.26 -0.98 -20.96
N SER A 42 4.23 -1.26 -20.15
CA SER A 42 4.40 -1.84 -18.81
C SER A 42 5.13 -3.19 -18.84
N LEU A 43 4.80 -4.08 -19.78
CA LEU A 43 5.47 -5.37 -19.95
C LEU A 43 6.95 -5.23 -20.30
N LYS A 44 7.28 -4.32 -21.23
CA LYS A 44 8.67 -4.01 -21.59
C LYS A 44 9.46 -3.58 -20.36
N ASP A 45 8.89 -2.73 -19.51
CA ASP A 45 9.52 -2.27 -18.28
C ASP A 45 9.65 -3.36 -17.22
N ILE A 46 8.63 -4.21 -17.05
CA ILE A 46 8.68 -5.36 -16.16
C ILE A 46 9.82 -6.31 -16.56
N ARG A 47 9.89 -6.69 -17.84
CA ARG A 47 10.95 -7.57 -18.37
C ARG A 47 12.33 -6.94 -18.18
N ARG A 48 12.48 -5.64 -18.51
CA ARG A 48 13.73 -4.88 -18.32
C ARG A 48 14.18 -4.81 -16.86
N ARG A 49 13.26 -4.67 -15.91
CA ARG A 49 13.60 -4.64 -14.48
C ARG A 49 13.97 -6.02 -13.96
N ASN A 50 13.24 -7.05 -14.38
CA ASN A 50 13.55 -8.43 -14.02
C ASN A 50 14.89 -8.91 -14.59
N SER A 51 15.29 -8.46 -15.78
CA SER A 51 16.60 -8.81 -16.36
C SER A 51 17.78 -8.16 -15.64
N LYS A 52 17.54 -7.16 -14.79
CA LYS A 52 18.57 -6.49 -13.97
C LYS A 52 18.79 -7.16 -12.62
N ARG A 53 18.00 -8.18 -12.29
CA ARG A 53 18.16 -8.93 -11.03
C ARG A 53 19.48 -9.69 -11.08
N LYS A 54 20.25 -9.58 -10.00
CA LYS A 54 21.54 -10.24 -9.76
C LYS A 54 21.43 -11.29 -8.67
N THR A 55 20.55 -11.07 -7.70
CA THR A 55 20.40 -11.96 -6.53
C THR A 55 18.97 -12.49 -6.40
N PRO A 56 18.77 -13.65 -5.76
CA PRO A 56 17.43 -14.16 -5.46
C PRO A 56 16.59 -13.20 -4.59
N SER A 57 17.24 -12.39 -3.74
CA SER A 57 16.59 -11.38 -2.90
C SER A 57 16.13 -10.13 -3.65
N ASP A 58 16.60 -9.91 -4.89
CA ASP A 58 16.18 -8.76 -5.67
C ASP A 58 14.69 -8.83 -6.02
N ALA A 59 14.04 -7.67 -5.98
CA ALA A 59 12.62 -7.53 -6.27
C ALA A 59 12.24 -8.13 -7.64
N ILE A 60 11.11 -8.86 -7.66
CA ILE A 60 10.49 -9.38 -8.87
C ILE A 60 9.33 -8.47 -9.25
N PHE A 61 9.35 -7.98 -10.49
CA PHE A 61 8.27 -7.20 -11.07
C PHE A 61 7.34 -8.12 -11.86
N GLY A 62 6.04 -7.84 -11.84
CA GLY A 62 5.05 -8.66 -12.54
C GLY A 62 3.85 -7.83 -12.95
N ILE A 63 3.00 -8.44 -13.78
CA ILE A 63 1.74 -7.83 -14.23
C ILE A 63 0.82 -7.67 -13.03
N LYS A 64 0.22 -6.48 -12.89
CA LYS A 64 -0.75 -6.12 -11.84
C LYS A 64 -1.95 -5.47 -12.48
N ARG A 65 -3.05 -5.33 -11.73
CA ARG A 65 -4.30 -4.68 -12.19
C ARG A 65 -4.15 -3.27 -12.79
N PHE A 66 -3.02 -2.62 -12.55
CA PHE A 66 -2.68 -1.28 -13.02
C PHE A 66 -1.77 -1.27 -14.25
N SER A 67 -1.39 -2.44 -14.78
CA SER A 67 -0.46 -2.54 -15.91
C SER A 67 -0.99 -1.92 -17.22
N ASP A 68 -2.29 -1.66 -17.33
CA ASP A 68 -2.94 -0.96 -18.44
C ASP A 68 -3.22 0.53 -18.17
N LEU A 69 -2.71 1.08 -17.06
CA LEU A 69 -2.93 2.47 -16.65
C LEU A 69 -1.66 3.31 -16.81
N THR A 70 -1.85 4.57 -17.21
CA THR A 70 -0.82 5.60 -17.15
C THR A 70 -0.57 6.05 -15.71
N PRO A 71 0.58 6.69 -15.41
CA PRO A 71 0.81 7.29 -14.09
C PRO A 71 -0.33 8.20 -13.63
N LEU A 72 -0.83 9.06 -14.53
CA LEU A 72 -1.91 9.99 -14.22
C LEU A 72 -3.20 9.26 -13.81
N GLU A 73 -3.56 8.17 -14.50
CA GLU A 73 -4.73 7.34 -14.18
C GLU A 73 -4.56 6.56 -12.87
N MET A 74 -3.32 6.28 -12.46
CA MET A 74 -3.02 5.75 -11.13
C MET A 74 -3.06 6.82 -10.03
N GLY A 75 -3.36 8.08 -10.37
CA GLY A 75 -3.30 9.21 -9.44
C GLY A 75 -1.87 9.67 -9.13
N LEU A 76 -0.88 9.21 -9.90
CA LEU A 76 0.50 9.68 -9.83
C LEU A 76 0.66 10.84 -10.81
N ASN A 77 0.77 12.07 -10.30
CA ASN A 77 1.10 13.20 -11.14
C ASN A 77 2.63 13.35 -11.22
N PRO A 78 3.29 13.02 -12.34
CA PRO A 78 4.75 13.12 -12.44
C PRO A 78 5.28 14.57 -12.35
N GLN A 79 4.47 15.60 -12.61
CA GLN A 79 4.89 17.01 -12.43
C GLN A 79 4.81 17.45 -10.95
N LYS A 80 3.92 16.81 -10.19
CA LYS A 80 3.96 16.77 -8.73
C LYS A 80 4.59 15.46 -8.30
N TYR A 81 5.87 15.25 -8.63
CA TYR A 81 6.70 14.61 -7.61
C TYR A 81 6.31 15.29 -6.31
N MET A 82 6.02 14.52 -5.26
CA MET A 82 6.08 15.08 -3.93
C MET A 82 7.50 15.63 -3.81
N LYS A 83 7.71 16.88 -4.24
CA LYS A 83 8.41 17.86 -3.43
C LYS A 83 7.62 17.77 -2.14
N THR A 84 7.99 16.80 -1.31
CA THR A 84 7.98 17.02 0.12
C THR A 84 8.51 18.42 0.19
N GLN A 85 7.62 19.36 0.53
CA GLN A 85 8.11 20.64 0.97
C GLN A 85 8.86 20.26 2.23
N ILE A 86 10.14 19.90 2.07
CA ILE A 86 11.15 20.19 3.04
C ILE A 86 11.14 21.72 3.03
N LYS A 87 10.12 22.31 3.64
CA LYS A 87 10.26 23.65 4.17
C LYS A 87 11.46 23.49 5.08
N ASP A 88 12.52 24.26 4.83
CA ASP A 88 13.60 24.42 5.77
C ASP A 88 12.98 24.46 7.17
N SER A 89 13.32 23.44 7.96
CA SER A 89 12.66 23.07 9.20
C SER A 89 12.88 24.15 10.25
N THR A 90 12.19 25.28 10.07
CA THR A 90 11.99 26.34 11.06
C THR A 90 10.58 26.26 11.65
N SER A 91 9.72 25.41 11.08
CA SER A 91 8.49 24.93 11.69
C SER A 91 8.88 24.09 12.90
N ILE A 92 8.68 24.65 14.09
CA ILE A 92 8.79 24.01 15.40
C ILE A 92 8.45 22.52 15.25
N SER A 93 9.48 21.67 15.23
CA SER A 93 9.27 20.24 15.31
C SER A 93 8.54 20.05 16.64
N GLY A 94 7.31 19.53 16.61
CA GLY A 94 6.79 18.87 17.80
C GLY A 94 7.91 17.97 18.27
N LYS A 95 8.38 18.13 19.53
CA LYS A 95 9.48 17.34 20.07
C LYS A 95 9.19 15.91 19.66
N LEU A 96 10.05 15.34 18.80
CA LEU A 96 9.89 13.94 18.42
C LEU A 96 9.75 13.18 19.74
N PRO A 97 8.79 12.25 19.86
CA PRO A 97 8.69 11.45 21.06
C PRO A 97 10.09 10.90 21.35
N ILE A 98 10.50 10.94 22.62
CA ILE A 98 11.78 10.35 23.01
C ILE A 98 11.73 8.91 22.51
N LEU A 99 12.54 8.62 21.49
CA LEU A 99 12.63 7.27 20.97
C LEU A 99 13.08 6.39 22.14
N PRO A 100 12.49 5.19 22.30
CA PRO A 100 12.93 4.28 23.35
C PRO A 100 14.44 4.11 23.28
N THR A 101 15.11 4.14 24.43
CA THR A 101 16.56 4.09 24.50
C THR A 101 17.06 2.76 23.92
N GLY A 102 17.92 2.83 22.90
CA GLY A 102 18.57 1.66 22.28
C GLY A 102 18.43 1.64 20.76
N ASP A 103 19.53 1.36 20.06
CA ASP A 103 19.59 1.23 18.60
C ASP A 103 19.32 -0.22 18.13
N VAL A 104 18.82 -1.08 19.02
CA VAL A 104 18.58 -2.49 18.71
C VAL A 104 17.23 -2.61 18.00
N ILE A 105 17.28 -2.54 16.67
CA ILE A 105 16.14 -2.82 15.80
C ILE A 105 16.12 -4.33 15.51
N PRO A 106 14.95 -4.99 15.51
CA PRO A 106 14.85 -6.38 15.09
C PRO A 106 15.38 -6.59 13.67
N ASP A 107 16.25 -7.60 13.46
CA ASP A 107 16.72 -7.99 12.13
C ASP A 107 15.54 -8.33 11.20
N HIS A 108 14.47 -8.87 11.77
CA HIS A 108 13.26 -9.24 11.06
C HIS A 108 12.01 -8.82 11.84
N LEU A 109 11.19 -8.00 11.20
CA LEU A 109 9.91 -7.54 11.73
C LEU A 109 8.83 -7.60 10.65
N SER A 110 7.81 -8.42 10.89
CA SER A 110 6.57 -8.45 10.11
C SER A 110 5.37 -8.68 11.04
N TYR A 111 4.28 -7.96 10.78
CA TYR A 111 3.00 -8.22 11.44
C TYR A 111 2.08 -9.13 10.61
N CYS A 112 2.38 -9.33 9.32
CA CYS A 112 1.49 -9.98 8.37
C CYS A 112 2.16 -11.15 7.63
N GLY A 113 1.34 -12.13 7.25
CA GLY A 113 1.69 -13.14 6.24
C GLY A 113 2.84 -14.07 6.64
N PRO A 114 3.48 -14.75 5.66
CA PRO A 114 4.45 -15.82 5.94
C PRO A 114 5.73 -15.32 6.62
N TYR A 115 6.05 -14.03 6.49
CA TYR A 115 7.27 -13.45 7.06
C TYR A 115 7.23 -13.33 8.58
N VAL A 116 6.05 -13.42 9.22
CA VAL A 116 5.95 -13.40 10.68
C VAL A 116 6.73 -14.53 11.34
N GLN A 117 6.93 -15.67 10.64
CA GLN A 117 7.72 -16.78 11.15
C GLN A 117 9.21 -16.45 11.34
N LYS A 118 9.67 -15.39 10.68
CA LYS A 118 11.05 -14.90 10.76
C LYS A 118 11.24 -13.83 11.82
N ASN A 119 10.19 -13.38 12.50
CA ASN A 119 10.30 -12.33 13.52
C ASN A 119 11.33 -12.71 14.59
N THR A 120 12.22 -11.77 14.93
CA THR A 120 13.19 -11.91 16.02
C THR A 120 12.53 -11.59 17.36
N ASP A 121 11.90 -10.42 17.46
CA ASP A 121 11.44 -9.85 18.74
C ASP A 121 9.92 -9.70 18.85
N HIS A 122 9.19 -10.16 17.82
CA HIS A 122 7.73 -10.10 17.76
C HIS A 122 7.11 -11.49 17.67
N PRO A 123 5.85 -11.68 18.14
CA PRO A 123 5.14 -12.93 17.99
C PRO A 123 5.17 -13.41 16.54
N LYS A 124 5.39 -14.71 16.34
CA LYS A 124 5.38 -15.34 15.02
C LYS A 124 3.96 -15.62 14.56
N ARG A 125 3.12 -14.59 14.56
CA ARG A 125 1.66 -14.66 14.33
C ARG A 125 1.24 -13.60 13.34
N ASP A 126 0.32 -13.99 12.46
CA ASP A 126 -0.29 -13.06 11.52
C ASP A 126 -1.37 -12.25 12.22
N LEU A 127 -1.14 -10.96 12.40
CA LEU A 127 -2.08 -10.02 13.02
C LEU A 127 -2.90 -9.25 11.99
N CYS A 128 -2.68 -9.46 10.70
CA CYS A 128 -3.30 -8.68 9.66
C CYS A 128 -4.65 -9.26 9.25
N GLY A 129 -5.63 -8.37 9.14
CA GLY A 129 -6.97 -8.65 8.61
C GLY A 129 -7.02 -8.52 7.09
N THR A 130 -8.24 -8.37 6.58
CA THR A 130 -8.50 -8.26 5.14
C THR A 130 -7.85 -7.00 4.55
N PRO A 131 -7.05 -7.12 3.47
CA PRO A 131 -6.50 -5.96 2.78
C PRO A 131 -7.58 -5.05 2.18
N LEU A 132 -7.39 -3.73 2.32
CA LEU A 132 -8.24 -2.72 1.71
C LEU A 132 -7.79 -2.37 0.29
N ASP A 133 -8.74 -2.26 -0.64
CA ASP A 133 -8.54 -1.68 -1.98
C ASP A 133 -9.06 -0.23 -2.02
N GLN A 134 -8.15 0.75 -2.05
CA GLN A 134 -8.50 2.19 -2.07
C GLN A 134 -9.21 2.66 -3.36
N LYS A 135 -9.29 1.81 -4.39
CA LYS A 135 -9.86 2.13 -5.70
C LYS A 135 -9.26 3.43 -6.26
N GLY A 136 -10.09 4.32 -6.82
CA GLY A 136 -9.70 5.62 -7.37
C GLY A 136 -9.62 6.74 -6.33
N CYS A 137 -9.69 6.45 -5.03
CA CYS A 137 -9.61 7.47 -3.98
C CYS A 137 -8.16 7.58 -3.48
N GLY A 138 -7.61 8.79 -3.45
CA GLY A 138 -6.29 9.10 -2.87
C GLY A 138 -6.28 9.10 -1.34
N CYS A 139 -6.87 8.07 -0.71
CA CYS A 139 -7.05 7.94 0.73
C CYS A 139 -6.01 7.05 1.41
N CYS A 140 -4.84 6.85 0.80
CA CYS A 140 -3.78 6.01 1.37
C CYS A 140 -3.38 6.43 2.80
N TYR A 141 -3.43 7.73 3.11
CA TYR A 141 -3.18 8.25 4.47
C TYR A 141 -4.18 7.72 5.51
N ALA A 142 -5.46 7.62 5.13
CA ALA A 142 -6.55 7.12 5.97
C ALA A 142 -6.52 5.59 6.05
N ALA A 143 -6.28 4.91 4.92
CA ALA A 143 -6.13 3.47 4.85
C ALA A 143 -4.96 2.97 5.72
N ALA A 144 -3.83 3.70 5.73
CA ALA A 144 -2.69 3.36 6.57
C ALA A 144 -3.03 3.36 8.06
N ILE A 145 -3.77 4.36 8.53
CA ILE A 145 -4.18 4.46 9.95
C ILE A 145 -5.24 3.43 10.31
N ALA A 146 -6.23 3.21 9.44
CA ALA A 146 -7.21 2.17 9.64
C ALA A 146 -6.52 0.79 9.77
N ASN A 147 -5.63 0.45 8.84
CA ASN A 147 -4.85 -0.80 8.89
C ASN A 147 -3.97 -0.89 10.14
N HIS A 148 -3.33 0.21 10.55
CA HIS A 148 -2.54 0.24 11.77
C HIS A 148 -3.40 -0.05 13.01
N GLY A 149 -4.57 0.59 13.12
CA GLY A 149 -5.54 0.31 14.19
C GLY A 149 -6.01 -1.15 14.21
N GLN A 150 -6.23 -1.77 13.05
CA GLN A 150 -6.58 -3.19 12.97
C GLN A 150 -5.47 -4.08 13.54
N ILE A 151 -4.20 -3.81 13.19
CA ILE A 151 -3.05 -4.58 13.68
C ILE A 151 -2.92 -4.43 15.20
N LEU A 152 -3.08 -3.21 15.72
CA LEU A 152 -3.06 -2.95 17.16
C LEU A 152 -4.19 -3.69 17.87
N TYR A 153 -5.40 -3.66 17.34
CA TYR A 153 -6.55 -4.35 17.90
C TYR A 153 -6.36 -5.87 17.92
N ALA A 154 -5.89 -6.45 16.82
CA ALA A 154 -5.55 -7.87 16.75
C ALA A 154 -4.46 -8.25 17.78
N ASN A 155 -3.44 -7.40 17.93
CA ASN A 155 -2.40 -7.59 18.94
C ASN A 155 -2.99 -7.53 20.37
N MET A 156 -3.85 -6.56 20.65
CA MET A 156 -4.48 -6.40 21.96
C MET A 156 -5.35 -7.61 22.32
N THR A 157 -6.15 -8.11 21.38
CA THR A 157 -6.99 -9.30 21.62
C THR A 157 -6.16 -10.57 21.81
N TYR A 158 -5.04 -10.72 21.11
CA TYR A 158 -4.07 -11.79 21.36
C TYR A 158 -3.58 -11.78 22.81
N TYR A 159 -3.07 -10.65 23.30
CA TYR A 159 -2.54 -10.55 24.68
C TYR A 159 -3.64 -10.64 25.74
N LYS A 160 -4.80 -10.02 25.51
CA LYS A 160 -5.96 -10.09 26.42
C LYS A 160 -6.44 -11.52 26.63
N ASN A 161 -6.34 -12.36 25.59
CA ASN A 161 -6.79 -13.74 25.62
C ASN A 161 -5.66 -14.73 25.92
N ASN A 162 -4.70 -14.37 26.79
CA ASN A 162 -3.58 -15.23 27.19
C ASN A 162 -2.77 -15.78 26.00
N LYS A 163 -2.61 -15.00 24.93
CA LYS A 163 -1.87 -15.39 23.72
C LYS A 163 -2.50 -16.57 22.96
N ASP A 164 -3.81 -16.76 23.08
CA ASP A 164 -4.58 -17.74 22.32
C ASP A 164 -4.85 -17.25 20.89
N GLU A 165 -4.24 -17.92 19.91
CA GLU A 165 -4.33 -17.56 18.49
C GLU A 165 -5.75 -17.66 17.93
N THR A 166 -6.55 -18.59 18.46
CA THR A 166 -7.91 -18.82 17.99
C THR A 166 -8.85 -17.67 18.37
N LYS A 167 -8.39 -16.78 19.25
CA LYS A 167 -9.14 -15.63 19.78
C LYS A 167 -8.58 -14.28 19.29
N ILE A 168 -7.73 -14.28 18.27
CA ILE A 168 -7.26 -13.04 17.64
C ILE A 168 -8.40 -12.46 16.80
N GLU A 169 -8.86 -11.27 17.17
CA GLU A 169 -9.90 -10.59 16.42
C GLU A 169 -9.29 -9.67 15.37
N LYS A 170 -9.61 -9.94 14.10
CA LYS A 170 -9.12 -9.19 12.93
C LYS A 170 -10.24 -8.38 12.30
N LEU A 171 -10.65 -7.32 12.98
CA LEU A 171 -11.72 -6.45 12.50
C LEU A 171 -11.27 -5.66 11.25
N LEU A 172 -12.24 -5.31 10.40
CA LEU A 172 -12.04 -4.37 9.30
C LEU A 172 -12.43 -2.97 9.78
N PHE A 173 -11.44 -2.10 9.98
CA PHE A 173 -11.65 -0.69 10.27
C PHE A 173 -11.79 0.04 8.94
N THR A 174 -12.95 0.68 8.75
CA THR A 174 -13.17 1.45 7.53
C THR A 174 -12.34 2.73 7.56
N PRO A 175 -11.59 3.05 6.48
CA PRO A 175 -10.91 4.34 6.37
C PRO A 175 -11.91 5.50 6.19
N GLN A 176 -13.19 5.21 5.91
CA GLN A 176 -14.20 6.20 5.59
C GLN A 176 -14.36 7.26 6.68
N ARG A 177 -14.26 6.85 7.95
CA ARG A 177 -14.28 7.80 9.08
C ARG A 177 -13.17 8.84 8.92
N PHE A 178 -11.93 8.42 8.73
CA PHE A 178 -10.78 9.32 8.54
C PHE A 178 -10.85 10.16 7.25
N ILE A 179 -11.56 9.67 6.22
CA ILE A 179 -11.79 10.40 4.97
C ILE A 179 -12.83 11.51 5.18
N ASP A 180 -13.89 11.23 5.92
CA ASP A 180 -15.04 12.13 6.04
C ASP A 180 -14.88 13.17 7.14
N THR A 181 -14.13 12.85 8.19
CA THR A 181 -13.94 13.77 9.31
C THR A 181 -13.16 15.01 8.86
N LYS A 182 -13.82 16.17 8.94
CA LYS A 182 -13.19 17.47 8.76
C LYS A 182 -12.73 17.96 10.12
N HIS A 183 -11.43 17.88 10.40
CA HIS A 183 -10.83 18.59 11.53
C HIS A 183 -10.15 19.86 11.01
N PRO A 184 -10.82 21.03 11.05
CA PRO A 184 -10.13 22.28 10.86
C PRO A 184 -9.28 22.54 12.11
N ILE A 185 -8.01 22.17 12.06
CA ILE A 185 -7.05 22.65 13.06
C ILE A 185 -6.71 24.10 12.64
N PRO A 186 -7.03 25.12 13.45
CA PRO A 186 -6.74 26.51 13.08
C PRO A 186 -5.24 26.67 12.81
N GLY A 187 -4.89 27.09 11.59
CA GLY A 187 -3.50 27.27 11.17
C GLY A 187 -2.77 26.02 10.67
N SER A 188 -3.41 24.85 10.60
CA SER A 188 -2.80 23.62 10.05
C SER A 188 -3.39 23.20 8.69
N HIS A 189 -2.69 22.31 8.01
CA HIS A 189 -3.16 21.69 6.77
C HIS A 189 -4.22 20.63 7.09
N ASN A 190 -5.36 20.67 6.40
CA ASN A 190 -6.42 19.68 6.56
C ASN A 190 -6.29 18.54 5.53
N ASN A 191 -6.78 17.36 5.90
CA ASN A 191 -6.95 16.26 4.97
C ASN A 191 -8.03 16.59 3.93
N ASN A 192 -7.76 16.26 2.67
CA ASN A 192 -8.62 16.59 1.54
C ASN A 192 -9.36 15.36 1.00
N ARG A 193 -9.86 14.50 1.89
CA ARG A 193 -10.66 13.32 1.54
C ARG A 193 -9.90 12.42 0.53
N CYS A 194 -10.44 12.21 -0.68
CA CYS A 194 -9.81 11.46 -1.76
C CYS A 194 -8.71 12.21 -2.52
N CYS A 195 -8.47 13.49 -2.24
CA CYS A 195 -7.45 14.30 -2.90
C CYS A 195 -6.10 14.27 -2.15
N GLY A 196 -5.95 13.38 -1.16
CA GLY A 196 -4.76 13.24 -0.35
C GLY A 196 -4.91 13.81 1.06
N GLY A 197 -3.94 13.47 1.91
CA GLY A 197 -3.92 13.84 3.31
C GLY A 197 -2.66 13.32 4.02
N ASN A 198 -2.62 13.53 5.32
CA ASN A 198 -1.56 13.12 6.23
C ASN A 198 -2.15 12.22 7.33
N SER A 199 -1.47 11.11 7.61
CA SER A 199 -1.90 10.12 8.59
C SER A 199 -1.86 10.63 10.03
N GLY A 200 -0.93 11.51 10.39
CA GLY A 200 -0.86 12.14 11.71
C GLY A 200 -2.09 13.02 11.97
N ILE A 201 -2.44 13.88 11.01
CA ILE A 201 -3.66 14.70 11.08
C ILE A 201 -4.92 13.83 11.15
N ALA A 202 -4.92 12.67 10.47
CA ALA A 202 -6.05 11.73 10.55
C ALA A 202 -6.21 11.08 11.94
N ILE A 203 -5.11 10.86 12.67
CA ILE A 203 -5.15 10.33 14.04
C ILE A 203 -5.57 11.40 15.04
N GLU A 204 -4.99 12.60 14.95
CA GLU A 204 -5.27 13.72 15.88
C GLU A 204 -6.73 14.18 15.81
N GLY A 205 -7.42 13.90 14.69
CA GLY A 205 -8.84 14.11 14.49
C GLY A 205 -9.76 13.03 15.06
N LEU A 206 -9.40 12.37 16.16
CA LEU A 206 -10.24 11.43 16.91
C LEU A 206 -10.49 11.95 18.32
#